data_AF-A0A2T0WAC2-F1
#
_entry.id   AF-A0A2T0WAC2-F1
#
_cell.length_a   1.000
_cell.length_b   1.000
_cell.length_c   1.000
_cell.angle_alpha   90.00
_cell.angle_beta   90.00
_cell.angle_gamma   90.00
#
_symmetry.space_group_name_H-M   'P 1'
#
loop_
_entity.id
_entity.type
_entity.pdbx_description
1 polymer ?
#
loop_
_entity_poly.entity_id
_entity_poly.type
_entity_poly.pdbx_seq_one_letter_code
_entity_poly.pdbx_strand_id
1 'polypeptide(L)'
;MEEVFIDFYREKDEQAFLEAWQAKYGSMSDDEIDTVYESIADAIDEAVKDGSHELGSPFVFKDITVGKSDFNTFYSLYIFEQEK
;
A
#
# COMPACT_ATOMS: atom_id res chain seq x y z
N MET A 1 -15.45 -12.46 1.63
CA MET A 1 -14.13 -11.98 1.18
C MET A 1 -13.22 -12.15 2.37
N GLU A 2 -12.03 -12.72 2.18
CA GLU A 2 -10.99 -12.59 3.20
C GLU A 2 -10.60 -11.11 3.23
N GLU A 3 -10.70 -10.50 4.41
CA GLU A 3 -10.25 -9.12 4.60
C GLU A 3 -8.72 -9.13 4.51
N VAL A 4 -8.20 -8.40 3.52
CA VAL A 4 -6.78 -8.16 3.34
C VAL A 4 -6.44 -6.80 3.90
N PHE A 5 -5.28 -6.70 4.54
CA PHE A 5 -4.80 -5.45 5.12
C PHE A 5 -3.48 -5.05 4.48
N ILE A 6 -3.07 -3.80 4.72
CA ILE A 6 -1.72 -3.35 4.39
C ILE A 6 -0.95 -2.95 5.64
N ASP A 7 0.37 -3.05 5.56
CA ASP A 7 1.29 -2.49 6.53
C ASP A 7 2.57 -2.04 5.82
N PHE A 8 3.36 -1.21 6.48
CA PHE A 8 4.66 -0.77 5.99
C PHE A 8 5.78 -1.45 6.77
N TYR A 9 6.81 -1.92 6.08
CA TYR A 9 7.91 -2.65 6.71
C TYR A 9 8.65 -1.81 7.76
N ARG A 10 8.70 -0.48 7.56
CA ARG A 10 9.24 0.47 8.53
C ARG A 10 8.38 1.73 8.57
N GLU A 11 8.35 2.39 9.72
CA GLU A 11 7.67 3.68 9.91
C GLU A 11 8.13 4.75 8.88
N LYS A 12 9.40 4.72 8.47
CA LYS A 12 9.91 5.64 7.44
C LYS A 12 9.30 5.41 6.05
N ASP A 13 8.87 4.18 5.77
CA ASP A 13 8.31 3.80 4.47
C ASP A 13 6.85 4.29 4.39
N GLU A 14 6.12 4.20 5.51
CA GLU A 14 4.80 4.83 5.69
C GLU A 14 4.89 6.35 5.58
N GLN A 15 5.81 6.98 6.32
CA GLN A 15 6.00 8.43 6.26
C GLN A 15 6.29 8.92 4.84
N ALA A 16 7.17 8.23 4.10
CA ALA A 16 7.48 8.59 2.72
C ALA A 16 6.24 8.52 1.81
N PHE A 17 5.38 7.50 1.99
CA PHE A 17 4.12 7.40 1.28
C PHE A 17 3.17 8.56 1.63
N LEU A 18 2.97 8.83 2.92
CA LEU A 18 2.10 9.91 3.39
C LEU A 18 2.60 11.29 2.95
N GLU A 19 3.90 11.55 2.96
CA GLU A 19 4.51 12.78 2.45
C GLU A 19 4.29 12.94 0.95
N ALA A 20 4.48 11.86 0.17
CA ALA A 20 4.23 11.87 -1.26
C ALA A 20 2.74 12.10 -1.58
N TRP A 21 1.85 11.51 -0.78
CA TRP A 21 0.42 11.75 -0.89
C TRP A 21 0.06 13.19 -0.56
N GLN A 22 0.56 13.70 0.56
CA GLN A 22 0.32 15.07 0.98
C GLN A 22 0.80 16.09 -0.04
N ALA A 23 1.95 15.85 -0.67
CA ALA A 23 2.48 16.71 -1.71
C ALA A 23 1.59 16.76 -2.97
N LYS A 24 0.87 15.68 -3.27
CA LYS A 24 0.07 15.53 -4.50
C LYS A 24 -1.42 15.85 -4.31
N TYR A 25 -2.01 15.37 -3.24
CA TYR A 25 -3.44 15.43 -2.95
C TYR A 25 -3.79 16.33 -1.76
N GLY A 26 -2.80 16.77 -0.98
CA GLY A 26 -3.00 17.56 0.24
C GLY A 26 -3.05 16.69 1.50
N SER A 27 -3.13 17.35 2.66
CA SER A 27 -3.17 16.67 3.96
C SER A 27 -4.40 15.77 4.09
N MET A 28 -4.22 14.63 4.74
CA MET A 28 -5.28 13.70 5.09
C MET A 28 -5.54 13.73 6.60
N SER A 29 -6.78 13.50 6.98
CA SER A 29 -7.18 13.17 8.35
C SER A 29 -6.91 11.69 8.63
N ASP A 30 -6.85 11.29 9.91
CA ASP A 30 -6.61 9.88 10.28
C ASP A 30 -7.66 8.94 9.66
N ASP A 31 -8.94 9.31 9.65
CA ASP A 31 -10.01 8.52 9.00
C ASP A 31 -9.81 8.38 7.47
N GLU A 32 -9.19 9.37 6.83
CA GLU A 32 -8.90 9.32 5.38
C GLU A 32 -7.71 8.41 5.11
N ILE A 33 -6.74 8.35 6.02
CA ILE A 33 -5.59 7.44 5.93
C ILE A 33 -6.07 5.99 5.98
N ASP A 34 -6.93 5.65 6.94
CA ASP A 34 -7.51 4.31 7.05
C ASP A 34 -8.25 3.91 5.77
N THR A 35 -9.06 4.83 5.22
CA THR A 35 -9.78 4.62 3.95
C THR A 35 -8.82 4.39 2.77
N VAL A 36 -7.70 5.13 2.73
CA VAL A 36 -6.68 4.95 1.69
C VAL A 36 -6.00 3.59 1.84
N TYR A 37 -5.74 3.14 3.06
CA TYR A 37 -5.11 1.85 3.32
C TYR A 37 -6.00 0.68 2.92
N GLU A 38 -7.29 0.73 3.26
CA GLU A 38 -8.30 -0.21 2.77
C GLU A 38 -8.35 -0.23 1.23
N SER A 39 -8.34 0.95 0.60
CA SER A 39 -8.37 1.05 -0.86
C SER A 39 -7.12 0.49 -1.52
N ILE A 40 -5.95 0.63 -0.89
CA ILE A 40 -4.69 0.04 -1.38
C ILE A 40 -4.76 -1.48 -1.23
N ALA A 41 -5.27 -1.99 -0.11
CA ALA A 41 -5.41 -3.43 0.15
C ALA A 41 -6.26 -4.09 -0.94
N ASP A 42 -7.43 -3.52 -1.22
CA ASP A 42 -8.32 -3.99 -2.28
C ASP A 42 -7.66 -3.91 -3.66
N ALA A 43 -6.98 -2.80 -3.96
CA ALA A 43 -6.37 -2.57 -5.26
C ALA A 43 -5.19 -3.52 -5.54
N ILE A 44 -4.31 -3.76 -4.56
CA ILE A 44 -3.20 -4.69 -4.74
C ILE A 44 -3.69 -6.13 -4.80
N ASP A 45 -4.68 -6.49 -3.99
CA ASP A 45 -5.22 -7.84 -3.97
C ASP A 45 -5.92 -8.20 -5.29
N GLU A 46 -6.70 -7.27 -5.85
CA GLU A 46 -7.26 -7.42 -7.19
C GLU A 46 -6.16 -7.56 -8.25
N ALA A 47 -5.14 -6.69 -8.22
CA ALA A 47 -4.05 -6.69 -9.18
C ALA A 47 -3.15 -7.94 -9.11
N VAL A 48 -2.96 -8.52 -7.92
CA VAL A 48 -2.23 -9.78 -7.75
C VAL A 48 -3.09 -10.95 -8.25
N LYS A 49 -4.40 -10.93 -7.99
CA LYS A 49 -5.33 -11.99 -8.43
C LYS A 49 -5.55 -12.00 -9.94
N ASP A 50 -5.58 -10.83 -10.57
CA ASP A 50 -5.74 -10.70 -12.03
C ASP A 50 -4.41 -10.83 -12.80
N GLY A 51 -3.28 -10.81 -12.10
CA GLY A 51 -1.93 -10.95 -12.65
C GLY A 51 -1.32 -9.67 -13.20
N SER A 52 -1.94 -8.50 -12.97
CA SER A 52 -1.44 -7.18 -13.35
C SER A 52 -0.32 -6.69 -12.43
N HIS A 53 -0.17 -7.27 -11.24
CA HIS A 53 0.89 -6.95 -10.28
C HIS A 53 1.62 -8.21 -9.80
N GLU A 54 2.95 -8.11 -9.71
CA GLU A 54 3.81 -9.18 -9.21
C GLU A 54 4.36 -8.82 -7.83
N LEU A 55 4.20 -9.72 -6.85
CA LEU A 55 4.82 -9.57 -5.54
C LEU A 55 6.33 -9.47 -5.66
N GLY A 56 6.93 -8.56 -4.89
CA GLY A 56 8.34 -8.19 -4.98
C GLY A 56 8.62 -7.05 -5.95
N SER A 57 7.61 -6.53 -6.67
CA SER A 57 7.72 -5.34 -7.51
C SER A 57 7.10 -4.10 -6.83
N PRO A 58 7.52 -2.88 -7.22
CA PRO A 58 6.89 -1.65 -6.74
C PRO A 58 5.43 -1.56 -7.15
N PHE A 59 4.55 -1.31 -6.18
CA PHE A 59 3.14 -1.05 -6.42
C PHE A 59 2.89 0.47 -6.46
N VAL A 60 2.09 0.90 -7.43
CA VAL A 60 1.72 2.31 -7.61
C VAL A 60 0.22 2.44 -7.44
N PHE A 61 -0.19 3.25 -6.46
CA PHE A 61 -1.59 3.56 -6.20
C PHE A 61 -1.84 5.04 -6.44
N LYS A 62 -2.81 5.36 -7.32
CA LYS A 62 -3.13 6.75 -7.72
C LYS A 62 -1.87 7.58 -8.06
N ASP A 63 -1.01 7.03 -8.91
CA ASP A 63 0.24 7.67 -9.33
C ASP A 63 1.20 8.02 -8.17
N ILE A 64 1.14 7.30 -7.05
CA ILE A 64 2.08 7.37 -5.92
C ILE A 64 2.63 5.97 -5.68
N THR A 65 3.95 5.85 -5.62
CA THR A 65 4.61 4.59 -5.28
C THR A 65 4.40 4.27 -3.81
N VAL A 66 3.61 3.23 -3.52
CA VAL A 66 3.38 2.75 -2.15
C VAL A 66 4.61 2.03 -1.63
N GLY A 67 5.29 1.29 -2.50
CA GLY A 67 6.52 0.58 -2.20
C GLY A 67 6.57 -0.77 -2.90
N LYS A 68 7.68 -1.49 -2.72
CA LYS A 68 7.80 -2.89 -3.10
C LYS A 68 6.89 -3.72 -2.23
N SER A 69 5.96 -4.44 -2.85
CA SER A 69 4.96 -5.24 -2.12
C SER A 69 5.48 -6.63 -1.79
N ASP A 70 5.17 -7.12 -0.60
CA ASP A 70 5.27 -8.52 -0.20
C ASP A 70 3.92 -8.97 0.41
N PHE A 71 3.65 -10.27 0.49
CA PHE A 71 2.40 -10.77 1.04
C PHE A 71 2.64 -11.82 2.13
N ASN A 72 2.13 -11.53 3.32
CA ASN A 72 2.10 -12.45 4.43
C ASN A 72 0.79 -13.24 4.41
N THR A 73 0.85 -14.49 3.94
CA THR A 73 -0.29 -15.40 3.84
C THR A 73 -0.89 -15.79 5.20
N PHE A 74 -0.12 -15.74 6.29
CA PHE A 74 -0.62 -16.10 7.62
C PHE A 74 -1.53 -15.03 8.22
N TYR A 75 -1.23 -13.76 7.94
CA TYR A 75 -1.98 -12.61 8.44
C TYR A 75 -2.86 -11.95 7.36
N SER A 76 -2.88 -12.48 6.14
CA SER A 76 -3.52 -11.84 4.97
C SER A 76 -3.14 -10.37 4.84
N LEU A 77 -1.84 -10.09 4.93
CA LEU A 77 -1.27 -8.76 5.07
C LEU A 77 -0.28 -8.46 3.95
N TYR A 78 -0.54 -7.41 3.17
CA TYR A 78 0.42 -6.87 2.22
C TYR A 78 1.39 -5.93 2.92
N ILE A 79 2.69 -6.16 2.75
CA ILE A 79 3.74 -5.37 3.40
C ILE A 79 4.47 -4.57 2.32
N PHE A 80 4.62 -3.26 2.53
CA PHE A 80 5.31 -2.38 1.59
C PHE A 80 6.65 -1.91 2.15
N GLU A 81 7.71 -1.99 1.35
CA GLU A 81 9.03 -1.40 1.64
C GLU A 81 9.42 -0.41 0.53
N GLN A 82 9.87 0.80 0.90
CA GLN A 82 10.43 1.74 -0.08
C GLN A 82 11.86 1.30 -0.44
N GLU A 83 12.20 1.30 -1.73
CA GLU A 83 13.59 1.14 -2.15
C GLU A 83 14.40 2.36 -1.70
N LYS A 84 15.54 2.10 -1.05
CA LYS A 84 16.43 3.10 -0.46
C LYS A 84 17.00 4.09 -1.48
#